data_AF-A0A2S2P4R7-F1
#
_entry.id   AF-A0A2S2P4R7-F1
#
_cell.length_a   1.000
_cell.length_b   1.000
_cell.length_c   1.000
_cell.angle_alpha   90.00
_cell.angle_beta   90.00
_cell.angle_gamma   90.00
#
_symmetry.space_group_name_H-M   'P 1'
#
loop_
_entity.id
_entity.type
_entity.pdbx_description
1 polymer ?
#
loop_
_entity_poly.entity_id
_entity_poly.type
_entity_poly.pdbx_seq_one_letter_code
_entity_poly.pdbx_strand_id
1 'polypeptide(L)'
;LDETPTSSSTNEPNINSSSNIQLPKIDLPKFDGTLINWISFRDTFISLVHDNLNIGKLEKFHYLLICVSGSALTVVKAIPLSAANYDIAWKALIDRYDNQRLLATAHLERLFAFRPINTE
;
A
#
# COMPACT_ATOMS: atom_id res chain seq x y z
N LEU A 1 -62.11 43.02 14.38
CA LEU A 1 -62.19 42.68 12.94
C LEU A 1 -60.81 42.95 12.38
N ASP A 2 -59.93 41.97 12.20
CA ASP A 2 -60.17 40.53 12.09
C ASP A 2 -58.89 39.75 12.42
N GLU A 3 -59.06 38.52 12.88
CA GLU A 3 -58.00 37.55 13.20
C GLU A 3 -57.64 36.68 11.97
N THR A 4 -56.46 36.02 12.05
CA THR A 4 -56.02 34.77 11.36
C THR A 4 -55.52 34.85 9.90
N PRO A 5 -54.83 33.81 9.33
CA PRO A 5 -54.07 32.69 9.91
C PRO A 5 -52.67 32.42 9.28
N THR A 6 -51.85 31.66 10.03
CA THR A 6 -50.96 30.54 9.67
C THR A 6 -50.43 30.36 8.23
N SER A 7 -49.11 30.18 8.11
CA SER A 7 -48.49 29.10 7.31
C SER A 7 -47.11 28.74 7.87
N SER A 8 -47.12 27.84 8.84
CA SER A 8 -45.97 27.10 9.34
C SER A 8 -45.39 26.23 8.23
N SER A 9 -44.20 26.59 7.73
CA SER A 9 -43.40 25.70 6.90
C SER A 9 -42.52 24.85 7.80
N THR A 10 -42.97 23.63 8.05
CA THR A 10 -42.23 22.59 8.75
C THR A 10 -41.08 22.14 7.85
N ASN A 11 -39.89 22.71 8.02
CA ASN A 11 -38.68 22.15 7.44
C ASN A 11 -38.26 20.94 8.30
N GLU A 12 -38.69 19.75 7.91
CA GLU A 12 -38.08 18.53 8.43
C GLU A 12 -36.60 18.49 8.01
N PRO A 13 -35.66 18.24 8.94
CA PRO A 13 -34.30 17.95 8.55
C PRO A 13 -34.29 16.54 7.94
N ASN A 14 -34.03 16.46 6.65
CA ASN A 14 -33.70 15.20 5.98
C ASN A 14 -32.34 14.72 6.51
N ILE A 15 -32.35 14.05 7.67
CA ILE A 15 -31.19 13.36 8.21
C ILE A 15 -31.03 12.07 7.40
N ASN A 16 -30.44 12.21 6.21
CA ASN A 16 -29.73 11.10 5.58
C ASN A 16 -28.51 10.82 6.44
N SER A 17 -28.72 10.10 7.54
CA SER A 17 -27.67 9.49 8.35
C SER A 17 -27.10 8.31 7.57
N SER A 18 -26.37 8.62 6.50
CA SER A 18 -25.29 7.75 6.05
C SER A 18 -24.36 7.62 7.23
N SER A 19 -24.44 6.48 7.93
CA SER A 19 -23.51 6.08 8.98
C SER A 19 -22.11 6.21 8.40
N ASN A 20 -21.45 7.31 8.75
CA ASN A 20 -20.15 7.67 8.24
C ASN A 20 -19.16 6.76 8.98
N ILE A 21 -19.00 5.54 8.50
CA ILE A 21 -18.03 4.58 9.02
C ILE A 21 -16.66 5.20 8.72
N GLN A 22 -16.08 5.85 9.72
CA GLN A 22 -14.71 6.35 9.63
C GLN A 22 -13.79 5.14 9.71
N LEU A 23 -13.36 4.68 8.53
CA LEU A 23 -12.32 3.68 8.43
C LEU A 23 -10.98 4.29 8.88
N PRO A 24 -10.14 3.51 9.57
CA PRO A 24 -8.78 3.94 9.86
C PRO A 24 -8.06 4.26 8.55
N LYS A 25 -7.24 5.32 8.56
CA LYS A 25 -6.44 5.68 7.40
C LYS A 25 -5.45 4.56 7.11
N ILE A 26 -5.34 4.17 5.85
CA ILE A 26 -4.37 3.17 5.42
C ILE A 26 -3.00 3.84 5.36
N ASP A 27 -2.05 3.32 6.14
CA ASP A 27 -0.68 3.80 6.15
C ASP A 27 0.11 3.28 4.94
N LEU A 28 1.11 4.05 4.53
CA LEU A 28 2.05 3.64 3.49
C LEU A 28 2.88 2.43 3.96
N PRO A 29 2.99 1.37 3.14
CA PRO A 29 3.66 0.15 3.54
C PRO A 29 5.17 0.39 3.68
N LYS A 30 5.83 -0.41 4.51
CA LYS A 30 7.30 -0.37 4.68
C LYS A 30 7.94 -1.65 4.17
N PHE A 31 9.11 -1.51 3.54
CA PHE A 31 9.86 -2.64 3.00
C PHE A 31 11.36 -2.46 3.13
N ASP A 32 11.98 -3.34 3.90
CA ASP A 32 13.43 -3.35 4.19
C ASP A 32 14.25 -4.23 3.22
N GLY A 33 13.57 -4.93 2.31
CA GLY A 33 14.15 -5.94 1.42
C GLY A 33 13.97 -7.38 1.91
N THR A 34 13.22 -7.62 2.98
CA THR A 34 12.88 -8.98 3.43
C THR A 34 11.93 -9.65 2.44
N LEU A 35 12.40 -10.69 1.74
CA LEU A 35 11.66 -11.38 0.67
C LEU A 35 10.25 -11.82 1.07
N ILE A 36 10.05 -12.32 2.29
CA ILE A 36 8.72 -12.78 2.74
C ILE A 36 7.67 -11.65 2.78
N ASN A 37 8.11 -10.41 2.96
CA ASN A 37 7.24 -9.23 3.03
C ASN A 37 7.04 -8.58 1.66
N TRP A 38 7.75 -9.04 0.63
CA TRP A 38 7.72 -8.43 -0.70
C TRP A 38 6.32 -8.43 -1.31
N ILE A 39 5.63 -9.57 -1.28
CA ILE A 39 4.29 -9.70 -1.89
C ILE A 39 3.31 -8.72 -1.25
N SER A 40 3.23 -8.71 0.09
CA SER A 40 2.35 -7.80 0.82
C SER A 40 2.68 -6.33 0.58
N PHE A 41 3.98 -5.99 0.58
CA PHE A 41 4.43 -4.63 0.26
C PHE A 41 4.03 -4.22 -1.16
N ARG A 42 4.36 -5.07 -2.14
CA ARG A 42 4.13 -4.81 -3.57
C ARG A 42 2.66 -4.56 -3.82
N ASP A 43 1.80 -5.47 -3.37
CA ASP A 43 0.36 -5.41 -3.66
C ASP A 43 -0.28 -4.17 -2.99
N THR A 44 0.15 -3.85 -1.77
CA THR A 44 -0.31 -2.64 -1.06
C THR A 44 0.18 -1.37 -1.75
N PHE A 45 1.46 -1.30 -2.12
CA PHE A 45 2.03 -0.14 -2.80
C PHE A 45 1.42 0.07 -4.18
N ILE A 46 1.11 -1.02 -4.90
CA ILE A 46 0.42 -0.95 -6.19
C ILE A 46 -0.94 -0.28 -6.04
N SER A 47 -1.75 -0.79 -5.12
CA SER A 47 -3.11 -0.30 -4.87
C SER A 47 -3.15 1.16 -4.42
N LEU A 48 -2.22 1.57 -3.54
CA LEU A 48 -2.24 2.92 -2.96
C LEU A 48 -1.54 3.97 -3.83
N VAL A 49 -0.46 3.58 -4.51
CA VAL A 49 0.48 4.53 -5.13
C VAL A 49 0.70 4.25 -6.62
N HIS A 50 1.06 3.02 -7.01
CA HIS A 50 1.47 2.74 -8.40
C HIS A 50 0.33 2.95 -9.40
N ASP A 51 -0.86 2.41 -9.12
CA ASP A 51 -2.01 2.46 -10.02
C ASP A 51 -2.85 3.73 -9.85
N ASN A 52 -2.52 4.55 -8.85
CA ASN A 52 -3.22 5.80 -8.61
C ASN A 52 -2.84 6.83 -9.69
N LEU A 53 -3.82 7.18 -10.53
CA LEU A 53 -3.67 8.14 -11.63
C LEU A 53 -3.57 9.60 -11.15
N ASN A 54 -3.97 9.88 -9.91
CA ASN A 54 -3.92 11.23 -9.32
C ASN A 54 -2.53 11.58 -8.76
N ILE A 55 -1.59 10.64 -8.77
CA ILE A 55 -0.23 10.81 -8.28
C ILE A 55 0.71 10.84 -9.49
N GLY A 56 1.55 11.87 -9.61
CA GLY A 56 2.55 11.94 -10.67
C GLY A 56 3.72 10.99 -10.43
N LYS A 57 4.49 10.70 -11.48
CA LYS A 57 5.62 9.74 -11.39
C LYS A 57 6.70 10.19 -10.40
N LEU A 58 6.97 11.49 -10.29
CA LEU A 58 7.96 12.01 -9.35
C LEU A 58 7.49 11.79 -7.90
N GLU A 59 6.22 12.09 -7.61
CA GLU A 59 5.60 11.85 -6.32
C GLU A 59 5.60 10.36 -5.97
N LYS A 60 5.26 9.48 -6.93
CA LYS A 60 5.35 8.02 -6.74
C LYS A 60 6.77 7.59 -6.37
N PHE A 61 7.79 8.19 -6.99
CA PHE A 61 9.18 7.89 -6.64
C PHE A 61 9.53 8.37 -5.23
N HIS A 62 9.11 9.58 -4.84
CA HIS A 62 9.26 10.04 -3.45
C HIS A 62 8.60 9.08 -2.46
N TYR A 63 7.36 8.67 -2.71
CA TYR A 63 6.67 7.68 -1.87
C TYR A 63 7.43 6.37 -1.81
N LEU A 64 7.92 5.87 -2.96
CA LEU A 64 8.73 4.66 -3.00
C LEU A 64 9.95 4.77 -2.08
N LEU A 65 10.67 5.90 -2.14
CA LEU A 65 11.86 6.16 -1.33
C LEU A 65 11.58 6.18 0.18
N ILE A 66 10.41 6.70 0.58
CA ILE A 66 9.97 6.76 1.99
C ILE A 66 9.51 5.38 2.48
N CYS A 67 8.97 4.56 1.58
CA CYS A 67 8.45 3.23 1.89
C CYS A 67 9.55 2.17 1.97
N VAL A 68 10.67 2.35 1.27
CA VAL A 68 11.77 1.38 1.29
C VAL A 68 12.88 1.75 2.28
N SER A 69 13.49 0.73 2.87
CA SER A 69 14.64 0.83 3.76
C SER A 69 15.62 -0.32 3.50
N GLY A 70 16.72 -0.39 4.26
CA GLY A 70 17.67 -1.50 4.19
C GLY A 70 18.18 -1.79 2.77
N SER A 71 18.13 -3.06 2.38
CA SER A 71 18.65 -3.52 1.09
C SER A 71 17.81 -3.04 -0.10
N ALA A 72 16.50 -2.86 0.11
CA ALA A 72 15.61 -2.34 -0.93
C ALA A 72 15.93 -0.87 -1.24
N LEU A 73 16.22 -0.07 -0.21
CA LEU A 73 16.63 1.31 -0.40
C LEU A 73 17.94 1.45 -1.17
N THR A 74 18.89 0.53 -1.00
CA THR A 74 20.14 0.51 -1.77
C THR A 74 19.87 0.37 -3.28
N VAL A 75 18.89 -0.45 -3.68
CA VAL A 75 18.48 -0.61 -5.09
C VAL A 75 17.95 0.70 -5.63
N VAL A 76 17.01 1.30 -4.90
CA VAL A 76 16.27 2.47 -5.35
C VAL A 76 17.18 3.71 -5.37
N LYS A 77 18.07 3.87 -4.38
CA LYS A 77 19.03 4.99 -4.31
C LYS A 77 20.10 4.99 -5.39
N ALA A 78 20.35 3.85 -6.03
CA ALA A 78 21.29 3.78 -7.16
C ALA A 78 20.76 4.50 -8.41
N ILE A 79 19.46 4.82 -8.43
CA ILE A 79 18.77 5.45 -9.56
C ILE A 79 18.48 6.91 -9.19
N PRO A 80 18.85 7.89 -10.04
CA PRO A 80 18.57 9.30 -9.77
C PRO A 80 17.07 9.56 -9.66
N LEU A 81 16.68 10.32 -8.62
CA LEU A 81 15.31 10.72 -8.38
C LEU A 81 14.79 11.63 -9.50
N SER A 82 13.96 11.09 -10.38
CA SER A 82 13.29 11.85 -11.44
C SER A 82 12.02 11.14 -11.91
N ALA A 83 11.06 11.88 -12.47
CA ALA A 83 9.83 11.31 -13.01
C ALA A 83 10.10 10.24 -14.09
N ALA A 84 11.12 10.45 -14.93
CA ALA A 84 11.51 9.54 -15.99
C ALA A 84 12.08 8.22 -15.47
N ASN A 85 12.69 8.25 -14.28
CA ASN A 85 13.37 7.10 -13.70
C ASN A 85 12.49 6.29 -12.74
N TYR A 86 11.27 6.74 -12.44
CA TYR A 86 10.36 6.03 -11.53
C TYR A 86 10.12 4.58 -11.98
N ASP A 87 9.76 4.38 -13.25
CA ASP A 87 9.45 3.04 -13.77
C ASP A 87 10.67 2.13 -13.72
N ILE A 88 11.87 2.69 -13.90
CA ILE A 88 13.15 1.97 -13.79
C ILE A 88 13.39 1.54 -12.33
N ALA A 89 13.17 2.44 -11.38
CA ALA A 89 13.32 2.15 -9.96
C ALA A 89 12.32 1.09 -9.46
N TRP A 90 11.07 1.19 -9.91
CA TRP A 90 10.04 0.20 -9.60
C TRP A 90 10.37 -1.17 -10.21
N LYS A 91 10.77 -1.19 -11.49
CA LYS A 91 11.20 -2.42 -12.16
C LYS A 91 12.41 -3.07 -11.48
N ALA A 92 13.39 -2.28 -11.05
CA ALA A 92 14.58 -2.81 -10.36
C ALA A 92 14.23 -3.52 -9.04
N LEU A 93 13.21 -3.05 -8.32
CA LEU A 93 12.69 -3.76 -7.14
C LEU A 93 11.99 -5.06 -7.53
N ILE A 94 11.11 -5.03 -8.55
CA ILE A 94 10.43 -6.23 -9.04
C ILE A 94 11.44 -7.28 -9.49
N ASP A 95 12.38 -6.92 -10.35
CA ASP A 95 13.37 -7.86 -10.90
C ASP A 95 14.23 -8.50 -9.79
N ARG A 96 14.47 -7.78 -8.68
CA ARG A 96 15.26 -8.29 -7.54
C ARG A 96 14.46 -9.16 -6.57
N TYR A 97 13.22 -8.78 -6.27
CA TYR A 97 12.44 -9.37 -5.16
C TYR A 97 11.27 -10.25 -5.64
N ASP A 98 10.81 -10.10 -6.88
CA ASP A 98 9.69 -10.86 -7.44
C ASP A 98 10.11 -12.18 -8.10
N ASN A 99 11.33 -12.66 -7.79
CA ASN A 99 11.80 -13.95 -8.25
C ASN A 99 11.10 -15.09 -7.48
N GLN A 100 9.95 -15.50 -8.01
CA GLN A 100 9.08 -16.57 -7.51
C GLN A 100 9.82 -17.88 -7.21
N ARG A 101 10.93 -18.16 -7.91
CA ARG A 101 11.75 -19.36 -7.70
C ARG A 101 12.51 -19.30 -6.37
N LEU A 102 13.06 -18.13 -6.04
CA LEU A 102 13.73 -17.89 -4.76
C LEU A 102 12.73 -17.84 -3.61
N LEU A 103 11.54 -17.28 -3.86
CA LEU A 103 10.45 -17.23 -2.88
C LEU A 103 9.94 -18.64 -2.53
N ALA A 104 9.73 -19.48 -3.55
CA ALA A 104 9.37 -20.88 -3.38
C ALA A 104 10.46 -21.66 -2.63
N THR A 105 11.74 -21.51 -3.00
CA THR A 105 12.85 -22.15 -2.27
C THR A 105 12.93 -21.69 -0.82
N ALA A 106 12.79 -20.40 -0.52
CA ALA A 106 12.79 -19.89 0.85
C ALA A 106 11.61 -20.43 1.68
N HIS A 107 10.42 -20.56 1.08
CA HIS A 107 9.26 -21.18 1.73
C HIS A 107 9.48 -22.68 1.98
N LEU A 108 10.06 -23.40 1.01
CA LEU A 108 10.37 -24.82 1.15
C LEU A 108 11.47 -25.06 2.21
N GLU A 109 12.55 -24.29 2.20
CA GLU A 109 13.61 -24.40 3.21
C GLU A 109 13.08 -24.17 4.63
N ARG A 110 12.15 -23.22 4.82
CA ARG A 110 11.50 -23.00 6.13
C ARG A 110 10.61 -24.17 6.55
N LEU A 111 9.91 -24.80 5.61
CA LEU A 111 9.10 -25.99 5.87
C LEU A 111 9.97 -27.20 6.21
N PHE A 112 11.10 -27.38 5.53
CA PHE A 112 12.03 -28.50 5.75
C PHE A 112 13.01 -28.27 6.92
N ALA A 113 13.16 -27.04 7.41
CA ALA A 113 13.90 -26.73 8.63
C ALA A 113 13.17 -27.17 9.91
N PHE A 114 11.91 -27.58 9.83
CA PHE A 114 11.25 -28.29 10.93
C PHE A 114 11.93 -29.66 11.10
N ARG A 115 12.73 -29.77 12.17
CA ARG A 115 13.28 -31.05 12.64
C ARG A 115 12.15 -32.08 12.75
N PRO A 116 12.38 -33.34 12.34
CA PRO A 116 11.47 -34.41 12.73
C PRO A 116 11.41 -34.45 14.25
N ILE A 117 10.19 -34.57 14.79
CA ILE A 117 10.01 -34.95 16.19
C ILE A 117 10.62 -36.35 16.31
N ASN A 118 11.81 -36.43 16.90
CA ASN A 118 12.35 -37.69 17.37
C ASN A 118 11.32 -38.24 18.35
N THR A 119 10.57 -39.23 17.89
CA THR A 119 9.67 -40.00 18.74
C THR A 119 10.54 -41.14 19.25
N GLU A 120 11.11 -40.96 20.45
CA GLU A 120 11.56 -42.08 21.31
C GLU A 120 10.43 -42.44 22.27
#